data_AF-A0A419FI15-F1
#
_entry.id   AF-A0A419FI15-F1
#
_cell.length_a   1.000
_cell.length_b   1.000
_cell.length_c   1.000
_cell.angle_alpha   90.00
_cell.angle_beta   90.00
_cell.angle_gamma   90.00
#
_symmetry.space_group_name_H-M   'P 1'
#
loop_
_entity.id
_entity.type
_entity.pdbx_description
1 polymer ?
#
loop_
_entity_poly.entity_id
_entity_poly.type
_entity_poly.pdbx_seq_one_letter_code
_entity_poly.pdbx_strand_id
1 'polypeptide(L)'
;MAAAVMRGAQWCRARMVSGWHMVVGRCRPWSPEVLVDAKRARARRLRRAISRGTRAQFHALGVAPPAHLVVVVQRAVSEGRPLAALLQVFEGADGSRRHVLFVALSVNGEPVSDGEIVATIRQQLHRIVGDALGALTLTVPVAPSRTRPATVTPIRSMDEPPYEDAPPPDDPDWQHVDDGAYPVAAER
;
A
#
# COMPACT_ATOMS: atom_id res chain seq x y z
N MET A 1 -4.34 -10.84 -73.00
CA MET A 1 -5.38 -10.06 -72.28
C MET A 1 -5.62 -10.77 -70.94
N ALA A 2 -4.74 -10.69 -69.95
CA ALA A 2 -4.47 -9.58 -69.02
C ALA A 2 -5.63 -9.27 -68.04
N ALA A 3 -5.66 -10.06 -66.96
CA ALA A 3 -5.95 -9.75 -65.55
C ALA A 3 -7.07 -8.76 -65.14
N ALA A 4 -8.09 -9.27 -64.44
CA ALA A 4 -8.95 -8.55 -63.48
C ALA A 4 -9.78 -9.65 -62.73
N VAL A 5 -10.04 -9.73 -61.41
CA VAL A 5 -9.92 -8.83 -60.26
C VAL A 5 -9.90 -9.75 -59.01
N MET A 6 -8.79 -9.78 -58.25
CA MET A 6 -8.78 -10.22 -56.85
C MET A 6 -8.77 -8.96 -55.97
N ARG A 7 -9.95 -8.47 -55.56
CA ARG A 7 -10.08 -7.43 -54.51
C ARG A 7 -11.43 -7.58 -53.80
N GLY A 8 -11.49 -8.40 -52.76
CA GLY A 8 -12.74 -8.63 -52.03
C GLY A 8 -12.62 -8.91 -50.53
N ALA A 9 -11.44 -8.77 -49.91
CA ALA A 9 -11.23 -9.24 -48.53
C ALA A 9 -10.51 -8.26 -47.59
N GLN A 10 -10.48 -6.96 -47.91
CA GLN A 10 -9.83 -5.95 -47.04
C GLN A 10 -10.77 -4.91 -46.41
N TRP A 11 -12.04 -4.85 -46.82
CA TRP A 11 -12.95 -3.78 -46.36
C TRP A 11 -13.69 -4.09 -45.05
N CYS A 12 -13.72 -5.34 -44.58
CA CYS A 12 -14.47 -5.68 -43.36
C CYS A 12 -13.68 -5.52 -42.04
N ARG A 13 -12.35 -5.31 -42.06
CA ARG A 13 -11.56 -5.18 -40.82
C ARG A 13 -11.40 -3.74 -40.30
N ALA A 14 -11.52 -2.73 -41.15
CA ALA A 14 -11.27 -1.34 -40.72
C ALA A 14 -12.42 -0.72 -39.91
N ARG A 15 -13.67 -1.20 -40.08
CA ARG A 15 -14.82 -0.64 -39.36
C ARG A 15 -15.04 -1.20 -37.95
N MET A 16 -14.40 -2.32 -37.60
CA MET A 16 -14.58 -2.95 -36.27
C MET A 16 -13.63 -2.40 -35.19
N VAL A 17 -12.51 -1.76 -35.58
CA VAL A 17 -11.51 -1.26 -34.62
C VAL A 17 -11.94 0.06 -33.97
N SER A 18 -12.72 0.90 -34.68
CA SER A 18 -13.15 2.21 -34.16
C SER A 18 -14.31 2.12 -33.16
N GLY A 19 -15.19 1.11 -33.26
CA GLY A 19 -16.25 0.87 -32.28
C GLY A 19 -15.72 0.29 -30.95
N TRP A 20 -14.63 -0.48 -31.02
CA TRP A 20 -14.00 -1.08 -29.84
C TRP A 20 -13.32 -0.04 -28.94
N HIS A 21 -12.70 1.01 -29.47
CA HIS A 21 -12.11 2.06 -28.63
C HIS A 21 -13.16 2.84 -27.83
N MET A 22 -14.37 3.03 -28.37
CA MET A 22 -15.46 3.73 -27.68
C MET A 22 -16.10 2.86 -26.58
N VAL A 23 -16.22 1.54 -26.81
CA VAL A 23 -16.78 0.60 -25.82
C VAL A 23 -15.75 0.22 -24.75
N VAL A 24 -14.48 0.01 -25.11
CA VAL A 24 -13.41 -0.31 -24.15
C VAL A 24 -12.98 0.91 -23.33
N GLY A 25 -13.13 2.14 -23.87
CA GLY A 25 -12.96 3.36 -23.09
C GLY A 25 -14.00 3.51 -21.97
N ARG A 26 -15.22 2.99 -22.18
CA ARG A 26 -16.32 3.01 -21.19
C ARG A 26 -16.20 1.91 -20.14
N CYS A 27 -15.51 0.81 -20.46
CA CYS A 27 -15.35 -0.35 -19.58
C CYS A 27 -13.96 -0.46 -18.93
N ARG A 28 -13.00 0.40 -19.29
CA ARG A 28 -11.72 0.43 -18.58
C ARG A 28 -11.96 1.02 -17.19
N PRO A 29 -11.68 0.25 -16.13
CA PRO A 29 -11.84 0.79 -14.80
C PRO A 29 -10.90 1.98 -14.63
N TRP A 30 -11.47 3.11 -14.22
CA TRP A 30 -10.71 4.31 -13.91
C TRP A 30 -9.57 3.99 -12.92
N SER A 31 -8.40 4.59 -13.14
CA SER A 31 -7.25 4.49 -12.25
C SER A 31 -6.55 5.84 -12.18
N PRO A 32 -6.12 6.28 -10.99
CA PRO A 32 -5.26 7.44 -10.88
C PRO A 32 -3.91 7.17 -11.56
N GLU A 33 -3.28 8.23 -12.05
CA GLU A 33 -1.88 8.20 -12.45
C GLU A 33 -1.00 8.27 -11.21
N VAL A 34 -0.05 7.35 -11.05
CA VAL A 34 0.75 7.24 -9.82
C VAL A 34 2.24 7.24 -10.14
N LEU A 35 2.90 8.32 -9.74
CA LEU A 35 4.35 8.49 -9.80
C LEU A 35 4.92 8.18 -8.41
N VAL A 36 5.96 7.34 -8.34
CA VAL A 36 6.58 6.95 -7.08
C VAL A 36 8.09 6.99 -7.23
N ASP A 37 8.72 7.89 -6.50
CA ASP A 37 10.17 8.04 -6.40
C ASP A 37 10.71 7.13 -5.27
N ALA A 38 10.74 5.83 -5.56
CA ALA A 38 11.29 4.81 -4.68
C ALA A 38 11.93 3.68 -5.49
N LYS A 39 12.66 2.78 -4.82
CA LYS A 39 13.19 1.55 -5.43
C LYS A 39 12.08 0.79 -6.18
N ARG A 40 12.42 0.23 -7.35
CA ARG A 40 11.47 -0.41 -8.30
C ARG A 40 10.46 -1.35 -7.64
N ALA A 41 10.88 -2.20 -6.70
CA ALA A 41 10.00 -3.13 -6.00
C ALA A 41 8.96 -2.40 -5.11
N ARG A 42 9.41 -1.47 -4.26
CA ARG A 42 8.53 -0.65 -3.41
C ARG A 42 7.61 0.22 -4.25
N ALA A 43 8.15 0.86 -5.29
CA ALA A 43 7.38 1.70 -6.20
C ALA A 43 6.25 0.92 -6.91
N ARG A 44 6.50 -0.31 -7.36
CA ARG A 44 5.47 -1.18 -7.94
C ARG A 44 4.39 -1.56 -6.93
N ARG A 45 4.77 -1.91 -5.69
CA ARG A 45 3.82 -2.25 -4.63
C ARG A 45 2.95 -1.05 -4.25
N LEU A 46 3.56 0.11 -4.05
CA LEU A 46 2.85 1.35 -3.73
C LEU A 46 1.88 1.76 -4.84
N ARG A 47 2.30 1.76 -6.11
CA ARG A 47 1.38 2.05 -7.24
C ARG A 47 0.13 1.17 -7.20
N ARG A 48 0.31 -0.15 -7.05
CA ARG A 48 -0.81 -1.11 -6.96
C ARG A 48 -1.69 -0.87 -5.73
N ALA A 49 -1.10 -0.55 -4.58
CA ALA A 49 -1.85 -0.28 -3.36
C ALA A 49 -2.67 1.01 -3.48
N ILE A 50 -2.06 2.07 -4.00
CA ILE A 50 -2.68 3.39 -4.20
C ILE A 50 -3.81 3.30 -5.22
N SER A 51 -3.57 2.73 -6.41
CA SER A 51 -4.61 2.62 -7.44
C SER A 51 -5.80 1.78 -6.96
N ARG A 52 -5.55 0.64 -6.30
CA ARG A 52 -6.63 -0.20 -5.74
C ARG A 52 -7.37 0.51 -4.61
N GLY A 53 -6.66 1.11 -3.67
CA GLY A 53 -7.25 1.80 -2.52
C GLY A 53 -8.11 2.98 -2.94
N THR A 54 -7.61 3.79 -3.87
CA THR A 54 -8.31 4.96 -4.42
C THR A 54 -9.57 4.54 -5.17
N ARG A 55 -9.46 3.56 -6.08
CA ARG A 55 -10.62 3.03 -6.80
C ARG A 55 -11.67 2.44 -5.86
N ALA A 56 -11.23 1.65 -4.87
CA ALA A 56 -12.13 1.05 -3.89
C ALA A 56 -12.85 2.12 -3.06
N GLN A 57 -12.16 3.19 -2.68
CA GLN A 57 -12.76 4.31 -1.95
C GLN A 57 -13.86 5.00 -2.75
N PHE A 58 -13.58 5.42 -3.99
CA PHE A 58 -14.58 6.08 -4.84
C PHE A 58 -15.78 5.16 -5.13
N HIS A 59 -15.51 3.89 -5.41
CA HIS A 59 -16.55 2.89 -5.62
C HIS A 59 -17.42 2.69 -4.37
N ALA A 60 -16.81 2.59 -3.18
CA ALA A 60 -17.53 2.41 -1.92
C ALA A 60 -18.37 3.64 -1.55
N LEU A 61 -17.92 4.84 -1.93
CA LEU A 61 -18.64 6.09 -1.69
C LEU A 61 -19.70 6.37 -2.77
N GLY A 62 -19.76 5.56 -3.84
CA GLY A 62 -20.75 5.72 -4.91
C GLY A 62 -20.57 6.99 -5.75
N VAL A 63 -19.41 7.65 -5.67
CA VAL A 63 -19.13 8.89 -6.41
C VAL A 63 -18.25 8.63 -7.62
N ALA A 64 -18.46 9.42 -8.67
CA ALA A 64 -17.58 9.41 -9.83
C ALA A 64 -16.19 9.93 -9.42
N PRO A 65 -15.11 9.23 -9.78
CA PRO A 65 -13.77 9.73 -9.50
C PRO A 65 -13.46 10.95 -10.39
N PRO A 66 -12.54 11.83 -9.96
CA PRO A 66 -12.09 12.96 -10.78
C PRO A 66 -11.46 12.47 -12.08
N ALA A 67 -11.73 13.18 -13.18
CA ALA A 67 -11.22 12.82 -14.51
C ALA A 67 -9.68 12.81 -14.56
N HIS A 68 -9.05 13.76 -13.85
CA HIS A 68 -7.60 13.90 -13.78
C HIS A 68 -7.14 13.93 -12.33
N LEU A 69 -6.62 12.79 -11.86
CA LEU A 69 -5.96 12.66 -10.56
C LEU A 69 -4.57 12.07 -10.76
N VAL A 70 -3.56 12.84 -10.36
CA VAL A 70 -2.17 12.43 -10.29
C VAL A 70 -1.77 12.32 -8.83
N VAL A 71 -1.18 11.19 -8.45
CA VAL A 71 -0.59 10.97 -7.12
C VAL A 71 0.92 10.88 -7.28
N VAL A 72 1.64 11.79 -6.65
CA VAL A 72 3.10 11.84 -6.66
C VAL A 72 3.63 11.47 -5.28
N VAL A 73 4.21 10.29 -5.17
CA VAL A 73 4.86 9.82 -3.93
C VAL A 73 6.35 10.07 -4.05
N GLN A 74 6.91 10.88 -3.16
CA GLN A 74 8.30 11.34 -3.26
C GLN A 74 9.01 11.44 -1.92
N ARG A 75 10.34 11.59 -1.98
CA ARG A 75 11.24 12.10 -0.93
C ARG A 75 10.57 12.61 0.36
N ALA A 76 10.26 13.88 0.24
CA ALA A 76 9.63 14.74 1.22
C ALA A 76 8.72 15.69 0.45
N VAL A 77 7.73 16.25 1.13
CA VAL A 77 6.86 17.29 0.60
C VAL A 77 6.95 18.47 1.57
N SER A 78 7.09 19.68 1.04
CA SER A 78 7.18 20.88 1.88
C SER A 78 6.49 22.07 1.23
N GLU A 79 5.80 22.85 2.06
CA GLU A 79 5.23 24.15 1.72
C GLU A 79 5.40 25.04 2.95
N GLY A 80 6.55 25.72 3.03
CA GLY A 80 7.00 26.43 4.24
C GLY A 80 7.38 25.54 5.43
N ARG A 81 6.81 24.33 5.53
CA ARG A 81 7.11 23.31 6.53
C ARG A 81 7.01 21.89 5.92
N PRO A 82 7.62 20.87 6.53
CA PRO A 82 7.42 19.48 6.12
C PRO A 82 5.95 19.05 6.23
N LEU A 83 5.46 18.34 5.21
CA LEU A 83 4.08 17.85 5.12
C LEU A 83 4.08 16.35 4.82
N ALA A 84 3.10 15.63 5.39
CA ALA A 84 2.84 14.24 5.02
C ALA A 84 2.21 14.13 3.62
N ALA A 85 1.36 15.08 3.27
CA ALA A 85 0.77 15.20 1.94
C ALA A 85 0.36 16.64 1.64
N LEU A 86 0.24 16.95 0.35
CA LEU A 86 -0.24 18.23 -0.17
C LEU A 86 -1.14 17.97 -1.37
N LEU A 87 -2.40 18.40 -1.30
CA LEU A 87 -3.34 18.36 -2.42
C LEU A 87 -3.40 19.73 -3.08
N GLN A 88 -3.14 19.77 -4.38
CA GLN A 88 -3.32 20.94 -5.23
C GLN A 88 -4.41 20.68 -6.27
N VAL A 89 -5.26 21.67 -6.48
CA VAL A 89 -6.34 21.63 -7.46
C VAL A 89 -6.12 22.79 -8.44
N PHE A 90 -6.05 22.45 -9.72
CA PHE A 90 -5.87 23.40 -10.81
C PHE A 90 -7.15 23.45 -11.63
N GLU A 91 -7.67 24.65 -11.84
CA GLU A 91 -8.80 24.88 -12.75
C GLU A 91 -8.25 25.29 -14.13
N GLY A 92 -8.63 24.54 -15.16
CA GLY A 92 -8.32 24.88 -16.55
C GLY A 92 -9.27 25.96 -17.07
N ALA A 93 -8.87 26.62 -18.15
CA ALA A 93 -9.72 27.59 -18.86
C ALA A 93 -11.03 26.99 -19.41
N ASP A 94 -11.07 25.67 -19.57
CA ASP A 94 -12.23 24.87 -19.97
C ASP A 94 -13.15 24.51 -18.79
N GLY A 95 -12.87 25.00 -17.59
CA GLY A 95 -13.57 24.64 -16.36
C GLY A 95 -13.23 23.24 -15.82
N SER A 96 -12.27 22.53 -16.45
CA SER A 96 -11.83 21.22 -15.96
C SER A 96 -10.97 21.36 -14.71
N ARG A 97 -11.20 20.50 -13.71
CA ARG A 97 -10.37 20.42 -12.50
C ARG A 97 -9.34 19.30 -12.62
N ARG A 98 -8.07 19.63 -12.41
CA ARG A 98 -6.95 18.69 -12.34
C ARG A 98 -6.43 18.63 -10.92
N HIS A 99 -6.36 17.43 -10.36
CA HIS A 99 -5.97 17.19 -8.98
C HIS A 99 -4.58 16.57 -8.94
N VAL A 100 -3.67 17.16 -8.15
CA VAL A 100 -2.32 16.64 -7.92
C VAL A 100 -2.14 16.45 -6.42
N LEU A 101 -1.95 15.20 -6.00
CA LEU A 101 -1.71 14.83 -4.61
C LEU A 101 -0.25 14.42 -4.43
N PHE A 102 0.52 15.26 -3.76
CA PHE A 102 1.87 14.93 -3.32
C PHE A 102 1.82 14.21 -1.98
N VAL A 103 2.61 13.14 -1.82
CA VAL A 103 2.71 12.35 -0.59
C VAL A 103 4.17 12.09 -0.28
N ALA A 104 4.55 12.33 0.98
CA ALA A 104 5.92 12.16 1.43
C ALA A 104 6.21 10.71 1.82
N LEU A 105 7.38 10.21 1.43
CA LEU A 105 7.94 8.94 1.91
C LEU A 105 8.61 9.09 3.28
N SER A 106 8.89 10.32 3.70
CA SER A 106 9.43 10.64 5.01
C SER A 106 8.91 12.00 5.50
N VAL A 107 8.63 12.12 6.80
CA VAL A 107 8.18 13.36 7.44
C VAL A 107 9.08 13.61 8.64
N ASN A 108 9.68 14.80 8.71
CA ASN A 108 10.64 15.14 9.77
C ASN A 108 11.80 14.14 9.91
N GLY A 109 12.24 13.54 8.81
CA GLY A 109 13.31 12.53 8.78
C GLY A 109 12.84 11.09 9.04
N GLU A 110 11.65 10.91 9.58
CA GLU A 110 11.10 9.58 9.85
C GLU A 110 10.45 8.97 8.60
N PRO A 111 10.75 7.71 8.26
CA PRO A 111 10.16 7.03 7.12
C PRO A 111 8.68 6.75 7.37
N VAL A 112 7.86 7.01 6.36
CA VAL A 112 6.43 6.68 6.37
C VAL A 112 6.24 5.28 5.77
N SER A 113 5.49 4.44 6.47
CA SER A 113 5.15 3.10 6.01
C SER A 113 4.20 3.14 4.80
N ASP A 114 4.16 2.06 4.02
CA ASP A 114 3.25 1.97 2.87
C ASP A 114 1.77 2.01 3.31
N GLY A 115 1.46 1.55 4.52
CA GLY A 115 0.12 1.61 5.10
C GLY A 115 -0.29 3.04 5.45
N GLU A 116 0.60 3.79 6.09
CA GLU A 116 0.39 5.21 6.41
C GLU A 116 0.27 6.08 5.16
N ILE A 117 1.03 5.78 4.09
CA ILE A 117 0.88 6.45 2.79
C ILE A 117 -0.54 6.26 2.25
N VAL A 118 -1.04 5.01 2.24
CA VAL A 118 -2.41 4.72 1.75
C VAL A 118 -3.47 5.36 2.64
N ALA A 119 -3.30 5.35 3.97
CA ALA A 119 -4.21 5.99 4.90
C ALA A 119 -4.27 7.51 4.68
N THR A 120 -3.10 8.15 4.54
CA THR A 120 -2.97 9.58 4.25
C THR A 120 -3.67 9.96 2.95
N ILE A 121 -3.49 9.16 1.89
CA ILE A 121 -4.18 9.37 0.61
C ILE A 121 -5.69 9.31 0.80
N ARG A 122 -6.21 8.28 1.49
CA ARG A 122 -7.66 8.17 1.73
C ARG A 122 -8.24 9.38 2.44
N GLN A 123 -7.52 9.89 3.44
CA GLN A 123 -7.91 11.07 4.20
C GLN A 123 -7.92 12.33 3.32
N GLN A 124 -6.90 12.54 2.49
CA GLN A 124 -6.84 13.69 1.58
C GLN A 124 -7.91 13.63 0.48
N LEU A 125 -8.17 12.43 -0.06
CA LEU A 125 -9.22 12.22 -1.06
C LEU A 125 -10.63 12.48 -0.51
N HIS A 126 -10.85 12.41 0.80
CA HIS A 126 -12.14 12.78 1.38
C HIS A 126 -12.52 14.23 1.06
N ARG A 127 -11.54 15.14 0.95
CA ARG A 127 -11.80 16.54 0.53
C ARG A 127 -12.30 16.62 -0.91
N ILE A 128 -11.74 15.82 -1.82
CA ILE A 128 -12.20 15.75 -3.22
C ILE A 128 -13.59 15.14 -3.31
N VAL A 129 -13.87 14.13 -2.47
CA VAL A 129 -15.18 13.49 -2.44
C VAL A 129 -16.25 14.39 -1.83
N GLY A 130 -15.89 15.27 -0.89
CA GLY A 130 -16.80 16.26 -0.31
C GLY A 130 -17.50 17.11 -1.38
N ASP A 131 -16.77 17.54 -2.41
CA ASP A 131 -17.35 18.27 -3.55
C ASP A 131 -18.45 17.48 -4.28
N ALA A 132 -18.36 16.15 -4.30
CA ALA A 132 -19.31 15.27 -4.99
C ALA A 132 -20.45 14.75 -4.09
N LEU A 133 -20.21 14.57 -2.79
CA LEU A 133 -21.21 14.09 -1.83
C LEU A 133 -22.14 15.18 -1.31
N GLY A 134 -21.79 16.46 -1.50
CA GLY A 134 -22.55 17.58 -0.98
C GLY A 134 -22.18 17.94 0.47
N ALA A 135 -23.07 18.65 1.16
CA ALA A 135 -22.78 19.18 2.49
C ALA A 135 -22.61 18.07 3.54
N LEU A 136 -21.49 18.12 4.27
CA LEU A 136 -21.20 17.21 5.37
C LEU A 136 -22.09 17.50 6.58
N THR A 137 -22.99 16.58 6.92
CA THR A 137 -23.95 16.77 8.02
C THR A 137 -23.39 16.42 9.40
N LEU A 138 -22.52 15.40 9.50
CA LEU A 138 -22.01 14.91 10.78
C LEU A 138 -20.59 14.37 10.63
N THR A 139 -19.73 14.71 11.59
CA THR A 139 -18.41 14.08 11.76
C THR A 139 -18.27 13.63 13.20
N VAL A 140 -17.92 12.37 13.41
CA VAL A 140 -17.65 11.83 14.75
C VAL A 140 -16.14 11.53 14.83
N PRO A 141 -15.35 12.37 15.51
CA PRO A 141 -13.93 12.09 15.69
C PRO A 141 -13.77 10.89 16.62
N VAL A 142 -13.13 9.83 16.13
CA VAL A 142 -12.70 8.72 16.97
C VAL A 142 -11.25 8.98 17.35
N ALA A 143 -11.02 9.31 18.62
CA ALA A 143 -9.66 9.44 19.14
C ALA A 143 -8.94 8.10 18.98
N PRO A 144 -7.64 8.09 18.63
CA PRO A 144 -6.88 6.86 18.62
C PRO A 144 -6.97 6.24 20.01
N SER A 145 -7.38 4.97 20.07
CA SER A 145 -7.25 4.20 21.30
C SER A 145 -5.78 4.28 21.69
N ARG A 146 -5.48 4.85 22.86
CA ARG A 146 -4.13 4.80 23.41
C ARG A 146 -3.79 3.33 23.56
N THR A 147 -3.06 2.78 22.60
CA THR A 147 -2.35 1.53 22.77
C THR A 147 -1.32 1.84 23.84
N ARG A 148 -1.67 1.62 25.12
CA ARG A 148 -0.68 1.53 26.17
C ARG A 148 0.28 0.44 25.65
N PRO A 149 1.58 0.73 25.45
CA PRO A 149 2.50 -0.32 25.06
C PRO A 149 2.27 -1.44 26.07
N ALA A 150 2.01 -2.66 25.57
CA ALA A 150 1.97 -3.81 26.44
C ALA A 150 3.28 -3.75 27.21
N THR A 151 3.22 -3.47 28.51
CA THR A 151 4.40 -3.57 29.36
C THR A 151 4.83 -5.01 29.16
N VAL A 152 5.92 -5.21 28.43
CA VAL A 152 6.58 -6.49 28.34
C VAL A 152 7.05 -6.71 29.76
N THR A 153 6.23 -7.40 30.56
CA THR A 153 6.71 -8.01 31.79
C THR A 153 7.85 -8.90 31.31
N PRO A 154 9.11 -8.61 31.67
CA PRO A 154 10.15 -9.58 31.42
C PRO A 154 9.64 -10.90 32.00
N ILE A 155 9.69 -11.96 31.19
CA ILE A 155 9.59 -13.30 31.73
C ILE A 155 10.61 -13.30 32.86
N ARG A 156 10.15 -13.49 34.11
CA ARG A 156 11.04 -13.60 35.25
C ARG A 156 12.12 -14.58 34.81
N SER A 157 13.37 -14.12 34.72
CA SER A 157 14.50 -15.05 34.75
C SER A 157 14.23 -15.91 35.96
N MET A 158 13.97 -17.20 35.75
CA MET A 158 13.96 -18.12 36.88
C MET A 158 15.32 -17.95 37.51
N ASP A 159 15.33 -17.51 38.77
CA ASP A 159 16.49 -17.69 39.62
C ASP A 159 16.95 -19.14 39.46
N GLU A 160 18.25 -19.29 39.26
CA GLU A 160 18.98 -20.53 39.13
C GLU A 160 18.37 -21.61 40.06
N PRO A 161 18.00 -22.79 39.53
CA PRO A 161 17.40 -23.82 40.37
C PRO A 161 18.36 -24.13 41.53
N PRO A 162 17.88 -24.20 42.78
CA PRO A 162 18.70 -24.27 43.99
C PRO A 162 19.45 -25.61 44.18
N TYR A 163 19.68 -26.35 43.10
CA TYR A 163 20.12 -27.74 43.12
C TYR A 163 21.50 -27.96 42.53
N GLU A 164 22.24 -26.93 42.08
CA GLU A 164 23.61 -27.14 41.56
C GLU A 164 24.62 -27.59 42.64
N ASP A 165 24.32 -27.38 43.92
CA ASP A 165 25.19 -27.79 45.05
C ASP A 165 24.54 -28.82 46.00
N ALA A 166 23.43 -29.46 45.61
CA ALA A 166 22.89 -30.54 46.42
C ALA A 166 23.83 -31.77 46.30
N PRO A 167 24.41 -32.29 47.40
CA PRO A 167 25.15 -33.53 47.34
C PRO A 167 24.23 -34.62 46.78
N PRO A 168 24.75 -35.52 45.92
CA PRO A 168 23.94 -36.59 45.36
C PRO A 168 23.25 -37.36 46.50
N PRO A 169 21.98 -37.76 46.33
CA PRO A 169 21.28 -38.52 47.36
C PRO A 169 22.10 -39.78 47.68
N ASP A 170 22.25 -40.10 48.97
CA ASP A 170 22.89 -41.32 49.49
C ASP A 170 22.02 -42.57 49.21
N ASP A 171 21.44 -42.65 48.02
CA ASP A 171 20.56 -43.72 47.59
C ASP A 171 21.41 -44.80 46.90
N PRO A 172 21.55 -46.01 47.47
CA PRO A 172 22.39 -47.08 46.91
C PRO A 172 21.89 -47.58 45.53
N ASP A 173 20.68 -47.18 45.13
CA ASP A 173 20.07 -47.52 43.85
C ASP A 173 20.29 -46.43 42.76
N TRP A 174 21.02 -45.35 43.06
CA TRP A 174 21.30 -44.30 42.08
C TRP A 174 22.28 -44.79 40.99
N GLN A 175 21.73 -45.18 39.84
CA GLN A 175 22.53 -45.53 38.66
C GLN A 175 22.93 -44.25 37.91
N HIS A 176 24.24 -44.02 37.80
CA HIS A 176 24.79 -42.96 36.95
C HIS A 176 24.41 -43.25 35.50
N VAL A 177 23.46 -42.49 34.95
CA VAL A 177 23.11 -42.56 33.53
C VAL A 177 24.29 -41.97 32.77
N ASP A 178 25.06 -42.84 32.12
CA ASP A 178 26.13 -42.44 31.21
C ASP A 178 25.47 -41.86 29.96
N ASP A 179 25.39 -40.51 29.90
CA ASP A 179 24.93 -39.78 28.72
C ASP A 179 25.95 -39.99 27.60
N GLY A 180 25.81 -41.12 26.91
CA GLY A 180 26.70 -41.60 25.86
C GLY A 180 26.96 -40.54 24.79
N ALA A 181 28.08 -39.84 24.93
CA ALA A 181 28.64 -38.99 23.90
C ALA A 181 29.18 -39.88 22.78
N TYR A 182 28.37 -40.10 21.73
CA TYR A 182 28.86 -40.68 20.48
C TYR A 182 29.72 -39.65 19.73
N PRO A 183 31.00 -39.91 19.45
CA PRO A 183 31.74 -39.13 18.47
C PRO A 183 31.23 -39.50 17.08
N VAL A 184 30.53 -38.56 16.44
CA VAL A 184 30.21 -38.65 15.01
C VAL A 184 31.51 -38.38 14.23
N ALA A 185 32.14 -39.45 13.75
CA ALA A 185 33.24 -39.36 12.81
C ALA A 185 32.76 -38.69 11.51
N ALA A 186 33.37 -37.55 11.18
CA ALA A 186 33.28 -36.96 9.85
C ALA A 186 34.28 -37.67 8.93
N GLU A 187 33.77 -38.57 8.08
CA GLU A 187 34.52 -39.04 6.91
C GLU A 187 34.42 -38.02 5.77
N ARG A 188 35.56 -37.84 5.08
CA ARG A 188 35.82 -36.90 3.99
C ARG A 188 35.36 -37.44 2.64
#